data_AF-A0AA94F2A0-F1
#
_entry.id   AF-A0AA94F2A0-F1
#
_cell.length_a   1.000
_cell.length_b   1.000
_cell.length_c   1.000
_cell.angle_alpha   90.00
_cell.angle_beta   90.00
_cell.angle_gamma   90.00
#
_symmetry.space_group_name_H-M   'P 1'
#
loop_
_entity.id
_entity.type
_entity.pdbx_description
1 polymer ?
#
loop_
_entity_poly.entity_id
_entity_poly.type
_entity_poly.pdbx_seq_one_letter_code
_entity_poly.pdbx_strand_id
1 'polypeptide(L)'
;MAFPKFYYHRQIWEGKRELTALLQNQIWVNEINKQILNTRYFGHSLIEFAYNEKAELQVSLIPRQNVDPVGGFLYPDYSDDKRINYREIGEFGTWLIEFGDGSEFGLLNNAVPHVLFKRFAQSCWSELCEIYGIPPRVMKTNTNDPVMVKRAEQMMRDMGAAAWFIIDESEKFEFATATVTNGDVYNNLIRLCNNEISMLITGAIIGQDTKNGSRAKDESSQEMLQTLVDSDLSLIEQYWNSVVIPALVNIGVISGEVIFAYDKSENLQELWERAKDANSFKNMKLDPNWVKEKLVLK
;
A
#
# COMPACT_ATOMS: atom_id res chain seq x y z
N MET A 1 12.00 1.84 -14.90
CA MET A 1 10.62 1.31 -14.85
C MET A 1 10.62 0.05 -15.71
N ALA A 2 10.66 -1.12 -15.09
CA ALA A 2 10.59 -2.39 -15.81
C ALA A 2 9.17 -2.54 -16.37
N PHE A 3 9.04 -2.70 -17.68
CA PHE A 3 7.74 -2.82 -18.34
C PHE A 3 7.38 -4.31 -18.52
N PRO A 4 6.14 -4.73 -18.19
CA PRO A 4 5.66 -6.10 -18.40
C PRO A 4 5.69 -6.47 -19.88
N LYS A 5 6.36 -7.56 -20.30
CA LYS A 5 6.41 -7.97 -21.71
C LYS A 5 5.81 -9.36 -21.92
N PHE A 6 5.15 -9.57 -23.05
CA PHE A 6 4.62 -10.88 -23.45
C PHE A 6 5.58 -11.50 -24.49
N TYR A 7 5.88 -12.78 -24.35
CA TYR A 7 6.80 -13.53 -25.20
C TYR A 7 6.12 -14.81 -25.71
N TYR A 8 6.53 -15.39 -26.84
CA TYR A 8 6.14 -16.75 -27.23
C TYR A 8 7.23 -17.76 -26.85
N HIS A 9 6.85 -19.01 -26.59
CA HIS A 9 7.80 -20.08 -26.25
C HIS A 9 8.61 -20.52 -27.49
N ARG A 10 9.93 -20.29 -27.44
CA ARG A 10 10.99 -20.65 -28.41
C ARG A 10 11.00 -19.95 -29.78
N GLN A 11 12.11 -19.22 -29.98
CA GLN A 11 12.65 -18.62 -31.21
C GLN A 11 11.75 -17.59 -31.91
N ILE A 12 12.41 -16.52 -32.39
CA ILE A 12 11.86 -15.33 -33.07
C ILE A 12 11.53 -14.20 -32.08
N TRP A 13 12.54 -13.35 -31.83
CA TRP A 13 12.40 -12.08 -31.13
C TRP A 13 11.69 -10.99 -31.95
N GLU A 14 11.52 -11.20 -33.26
CA GLU A 14 11.13 -10.15 -34.20
C GLU A 14 9.61 -9.95 -34.34
N GLY A 15 8.76 -10.92 -34.00
CA GLY A 15 7.29 -10.77 -33.96
C GLY A 15 6.73 -10.24 -32.62
N LYS A 16 7.60 -9.94 -31.64
CA LYS A 16 7.24 -9.81 -30.22
C LYS A 16 6.72 -8.45 -29.76
N ARG A 17 6.90 -7.38 -30.55
CA ARG A 17 6.57 -6.01 -30.12
C ARG A 17 5.10 -5.66 -30.31
N GLU A 18 4.45 -6.19 -31.33
CA GLU A 18 3.07 -5.83 -31.66
C GLU A 18 2.06 -6.40 -30.68
N LEU A 19 2.15 -7.70 -30.35
CA LEU A 19 1.26 -8.31 -29.35
C LEU A 19 1.50 -7.72 -27.95
N THR A 20 2.77 -7.50 -27.59
CA THR A 20 3.14 -6.88 -26.32
C THR A 20 2.59 -5.47 -26.22
N ALA A 21 2.73 -4.64 -27.26
CA ALA A 21 2.19 -3.29 -27.27
C ALA A 21 0.65 -3.27 -27.27
N LEU A 22 0.02 -4.23 -27.95
CA LEU A 22 -1.43 -4.35 -28.00
C LEU A 22 -2.01 -4.72 -26.65
N LEU A 23 -1.39 -5.67 -25.92
CA LEU A 23 -1.81 -6.11 -24.59
C LEU A 23 -1.43 -5.10 -23.49
N GLN A 24 -0.24 -4.50 -23.55
CA GLN A 24 0.20 -3.49 -22.57
C GLN A 24 -0.75 -2.28 -22.49
N ASN A 25 -1.36 -1.89 -23.61
CA ASN A 25 -2.25 -0.74 -23.68
C ASN A 25 -3.69 -1.06 -23.24
N GLN A 26 -4.00 -2.31 -22.90
CA GLN A 26 -5.35 -2.68 -22.48
C GLN A 26 -5.58 -2.41 -21.00
N ILE A 27 -6.74 -1.82 -20.70
CA ILE A 27 -7.17 -1.49 -19.32
C ILE A 27 -7.30 -2.77 -18.49
N TRP A 28 -7.86 -3.84 -19.06
CA TRP A 28 -8.10 -5.11 -18.37
C TRP A 28 -6.81 -5.80 -17.90
N VAL A 29 -5.68 -5.61 -18.60
CA VAL A 29 -4.37 -6.15 -18.18
C VAL A 29 -3.91 -5.49 -16.88
N ASN A 30 -4.08 -4.18 -16.76
CA ASN A 30 -3.74 -3.45 -15.55
C ASN A 30 -4.65 -3.86 -14.37
N GLU A 31 -5.95 -4.07 -14.63
CA GLU A 31 -6.87 -4.54 -13.60
C GLU A 31 -6.51 -5.94 -13.09
N ILE A 32 -6.11 -6.88 -13.96
CA ILE A 32 -5.62 -8.20 -13.54
C ILE A 32 -4.38 -8.04 -12.65
N ASN A 33 -3.38 -7.28 -13.09
CA ASN A 33 -2.15 -7.05 -12.31
C ASN A 33 -2.47 -6.47 -10.93
N LYS A 34 -3.38 -5.50 -10.88
CA LYS A 34 -3.85 -4.90 -9.63
C LYS A 34 -4.52 -5.92 -8.73
N GLN A 35 -5.37 -6.81 -9.25
CA GLN A 35 -6.02 -7.83 -8.41
C GLN A 35 -5.06 -8.92 -7.93
N ILE A 36 -4.05 -9.28 -8.73
CA ILE A 36 -2.95 -10.16 -8.31
C ILE A 36 -2.18 -9.50 -7.16
N LEU A 37 -1.75 -8.25 -7.29
CA LEU A 37 -1.03 -7.54 -6.23
C LEU A 37 -1.89 -7.36 -4.96
N ASN A 38 -3.19 -7.13 -5.12
CA ASN A 38 -4.12 -7.03 -4.00
C ASN A 38 -4.21 -8.30 -3.15
N THR A 39 -3.84 -9.47 -3.67
CA THR A 39 -3.79 -10.71 -2.86
C THR A 39 -2.82 -10.58 -1.68
N ARG A 40 -1.73 -9.82 -1.81
CA ARG A 40 -0.79 -9.58 -0.69
C ARG A 40 -1.44 -8.77 0.44
N TYR A 41 -2.34 -7.86 0.10
CA TYR A 41 -3.00 -6.98 1.06
C TYR A 41 -4.26 -7.60 1.68
N PHE A 42 -5.04 -8.32 0.88
CA PHE A 42 -6.35 -8.87 1.26
C PHE A 42 -6.39 -10.41 1.38
N GLY A 43 -5.28 -11.10 1.11
CA GLY A 43 -5.19 -12.58 1.06
C GLY A 43 -5.69 -13.17 -0.24
N HIS A 44 -6.86 -12.74 -0.68
CA HIS A 44 -7.59 -13.33 -1.80
C HIS A 44 -8.20 -12.28 -2.76
N SER A 45 -8.30 -12.64 -4.04
CA SER A 45 -9.00 -11.88 -5.08
C SER A 45 -9.71 -12.83 -6.04
N LEU A 46 -11.00 -12.63 -6.28
CA LEU A 46 -11.78 -13.35 -7.29
C LEU A 46 -12.23 -12.37 -8.38
N ILE A 47 -11.82 -12.61 -9.62
CA ILE A 47 -12.17 -11.78 -10.76
C ILE A 47 -13.10 -12.51 -11.72
N GLU A 48 -13.93 -11.73 -12.42
CA GLU A 48 -14.79 -12.17 -13.50
C GLU A 48 -14.40 -11.46 -14.80
N PHE A 49 -14.27 -12.24 -15.86
CA PHE A 49 -14.21 -11.75 -17.24
C PHE A 49 -15.62 -11.59 -17.78
N ALA A 50 -15.85 -10.50 -18.50
CA ALA A 50 -17.08 -10.28 -19.24
C ALA A 50 -16.77 -9.54 -20.55
N TYR A 51 -17.59 -9.74 -21.58
CA TYR A 51 -17.55 -8.88 -22.76
C TYR A 51 -18.55 -7.74 -22.60
N ASN A 52 -18.12 -6.52 -22.87
CA ASN A 52 -19.02 -5.37 -22.91
C ASN A 52 -19.87 -5.37 -24.20
N GLU A 53 -20.81 -4.44 -24.30
CA GLU A 53 -21.67 -4.26 -25.49
C GLU A 53 -20.88 -3.99 -26.79
N LYS A 54 -19.61 -3.58 -26.68
CA LYS A 54 -18.69 -3.32 -27.80
C LYS A 54 -17.79 -4.51 -28.14
N ALA A 55 -18.05 -5.68 -27.55
CA ALA A 55 -17.24 -6.90 -27.68
C ALA A 55 -15.78 -6.74 -27.20
N GLU A 56 -15.52 -5.84 -26.27
CA GLU A 56 -14.22 -5.70 -25.60
C GLU A 56 -14.22 -6.47 -24.27
N LEU A 57 -13.12 -7.14 -23.97
CA LEU A 57 -12.94 -7.87 -22.71
C LEU A 57 -12.81 -6.89 -21.53
N GLN A 58 -13.65 -7.07 -20.53
CA GLN A 58 -13.62 -6.37 -19.26
C GLN A 58 -13.30 -7.35 -18.14
N VAL A 59 -12.55 -6.87 -17.15
CA VAL A 59 -12.25 -7.59 -15.91
C VAL A 59 -12.89 -6.83 -14.77
N SER A 60 -13.63 -7.53 -13.93
CA SER A 60 -14.22 -6.98 -12.71
C SER A 60 -13.81 -7.81 -11.50
N LEU A 61 -13.61 -7.14 -10.37
CA LEU A 61 -13.41 -7.80 -9.08
C LEU A 61 -14.77 -8.10 -8.48
N ILE A 62 -15.02 -9.35 -8.13
CA ILE A 62 -16.18 -9.71 -7.33
C ILE A 62 -15.99 -9.13 -5.92
N PRO A 63 -16.98 -8.41 -5.37
CA PRO A 63 -16.88 -7.83 -4.03
C PRO A 63 -16.42 -8.87 -3.01
N ARG A 64 -15.28 -8.61 -2.35
CA ARG A 64 -14.66 -9.60 -1.43
C ARG A 64 -15.58 -9.98 -0.28
N GLN A 65 -16.50 -9.10 0.10
CA GLN A 65 -17.51 -9.35 1.12
C GLN A 65 -18.56 -10.40 0.71
N ASN A 66 -18.73 -10.62 -0.59
CA ASN A 66 -19.64 -11.61 -1.16
C ASN A 66 -18.96 -12.98 -1.35
N VAL A 67 -17.66 -13.10 -1.07
CA VAL A 67 -16.89 -14.31 -1.35
C VAL A 67 -16.41 -14.92 -0.04
N ASP A 68 -16.69 -16.22 0.14
CA ASP A 68 -16.03 -17.07 1.13
C ASP A 68 -14.90 -17.84 0.43
N PRO A 69 -13.65 -17.40 0.58
CA PRO A 69 -12.53 -17.98 -0.13
C PRO A 69 -12.04 -19.29 0.49
N VAL A 70 -12.40 -19.59 1.74
CA VAL A 70 -12.07 -20.88 2.37
C VAL A 70 -13.03 -21.95 1.87
N GLY A 71 -14.33 -21.65 1.91
CA GLY A 71 -15.39 -22.54 1.46
C GLY A 71 -15.54 -22.64 -0.06
N GLY A 72 -15.04 -21.67 -0.83
CA GLY A 72 -15.25 -21.60 -2.27
C GLY A 72 -16.67 -21.17 -2.64
N PHE A 73 -17.32 -20.35 -1.80
CA PHE A 73 -18.70 -19.91 -1.99
C PHE A 73 -18.79 -18.44 -2.39
N LEU A 74 -19.72 -18.14 -3.29
CA LEU A 74 -20.13 -16.81 -3.70
C LEU A 74 -21.56 -16.57 -3.26
N TYR A 75 -21.80 -15.41 -2.64
CA TYR A 75 -23.11 -14.95 -2.16
C TYR A 75 -23.55 -13.74 -2.98
N PRO A 76 -24.47 -13.90 -3.95
CA PRO A 76 -24.92 -12.79 -4.81
C PRO A 76 -25.64 -11.68 -4.04
N ASP A 77 -26.37 -12.05 -2.99
CA ASP A 77 -27.08 -11.12 -2.10
C ASP A 77 -26.79 -11.52 -0.65
N TYR A 78 -26.61 -10.53 0.22
CA TYR A 78 -26.40 -10.71 1.66
C TYR A 78 -27.68 -11.12 2.40
N SER A 79 -28.84 -10.90 1.79
CA SER A 79 -30.15 -11.14 2.41
C SER A 79 -30.72 -12.52 2.11
N ASP A 80 -30.14 -13.25 1.16
CA ASP A 80 -30.63 -14.55 0.67
C ASP A 80 -29.62 -15.66 1.04
N ASP A 81 -30.11 -16.85 1.38
CA ASP A 81 -29.28 -18.02 1.71
C ASP A 81 -28.71 -18.73 0.47
N LYS A 82 -28.90 -18.14 -0.72
CA LYS A 82 -28.39 -18.67 -1.97
C LYS A 82 -26.87 -18.50 -2.03
N ARG A 83 -26.18 -19.64 -1.97
CA ARG A 83 -24.75 -19.75 -2.22
C ARG A 83 -24.48 -20.43 -3.56
N ILE A 84 -23.49 -19.92 -4.28
CA ILE A 84 -22.95 -20.52 -5.50
C ILE A 84 -21.58 -21.09 -5.16
N ASN A 85 -21.34 -22.37 -5.43
CA ASN A 85 -20.00 -22.94 -5.33
C ASN A 85 -19.21 -22.57 -6.59
N TYR A 86 -18.44 -21.48 -6.53
CA TYR A 86 -17.78 -20.93 -7.72
C TYR A 86 -16.60 -21.77 -8.21
N ARG A 87 -16.15 -22.78 -7.44
CA ARG A 87 -15.08 -23.70 -7.86
C ARG A 87 -15.61 -24.92 -8.62
N GLU A 88 -16.90 -25.23 -8.53
CA GLU A 88 -17.54 -26.39 -9.17
C GLU A 88 -18.22 -26.06 -10.51
N ILE A 89 -18.37 -24.77 -10.82
CA ILE A 89 -18.95 -24.29 -12.08
C ILE A 89 -17.94 -24.40 -13.23
N GLY A 90 -18.44 -24.65 -14.46
CA GLY A 90 -17.58 -24.83 -15.64
C GLY A 90 -16.87 -23.55 -16.08
N GLU A 91 -17.35 -22.41 -15.63
CA GLU A 91 -16.79 -21.07 -15.84
C GLU A 91 -15.54 -20.81 -14.99
N PHE A 92 -15.29 -21.62 -13.95
CA PHE A 92 -14.08 -21.51 -13.14
C PHE A 92 -12.83 -21.87 -13.94
N GLY A 93 -11.79 -21.05 -13.83
CA GLY A 93 -10.55 -21.19 -14.60
C GLY A 93 -10.65 -20.71 -16.06
N THR A 94 -11.81 -20.22 -16.49
CA THR A 94 -11.98 -19.53 -17.78
C THR A 94 -12.47 -18.11 -17.53
N TRP A 95 -13.75 -17.95 -17.17
CA TRP A 95 -14.38 -16.65 -16.93
C TRP A 95 -14.22 -16.16 -15.49
N LEU A 96 -14.12 -17.09 -14.54
CA LEU A 96 -13.86 -16.78 -13.14
C LEU A 96 -12.46 -17.23 -12.75
N ILE A 97 -11.64 -16.28 -12.30
CA ILE A 97 -10.27 -16.54 -11.84
C ILE A 97 -10.10 -16.13 -10.39
N GLU A 98 -9.62 -17.08 -9.59
CA GLU A 98 -9.21 -16.89 -8.22
C GLU A 98 -7.69 -16.70 -8.13
N PHE A 99 -7.27 -15.75 -7.29
CA PHE A 99 -5.87 -15.50 -6.96
C PHE A 99 -5.66 -15.47 -5.44
N GLY A 100 -4.46 -15.84 -5.00
CA GLY A 100 -4.06 -15.81 -3.59
C GLY A 100 -4.46 -17.08 -2.85
N ASP A 101 -4.33 -17.02 -1.52
CA ASP A 101 -4.74 -18.10 -0.62
C ASP A 101 -5.92 -17.60 0.22
N GLY A 102 -7.04 -18.31 0.12
CA GLY A 102 -8.26 -17.97 0.85
C GLY A 102 -8.14 -18.11 2.37
N SER A 103 -7.12 -18.81 2.87
CA SER A 103 -6.85 -18.97 4.29
C SER A 103 -5.99 -17.84 4.88
N GLU A 104 -5.35 -17.01 4.04
CA GLU A 104 -4.56 -15.88 4.48
C GLU A 104 -5.44 -14.62 4.70
N PHE A 105 -5.20 -13.90 5.79
CA PHE A 105 -5.92 -12.65 6.09
C PHE A 105 -5.33 -11.40 5.40
N GLY A 106 -4.17 -11.54 4.74
CA GLY A 106 -3.44 -10.45 4.08
C GLY A 106 -2.76 -9.48 5.04
N LEU A 107 -1.88 -8.64 4.49
CA LEU A 107 -1.09 -7.67 5.25
C LEU A 107 -1.95 -6.61 5.95
N LEU A 108 -3.10 -6.23 5.38
CA LEU A 108 -3.94 -5.18 5.97
C LEU A 108 -4.53 -5.59 7.33
N ASN A 109 -4.80 -6.87 7.53
CA ASN A 109 -5.28 -7.37 8.83
C ASN A 109 -4.27 -7.11 9.95
N ASN A 110 -2.97 -7.27 9.66
CA ASN A 110 -1.90 -6.99 10.60
C ASN A 110 -1.72 -5.48 10.87
N ALA A 111 -2.14 -4.62 9.94
CA ALA A 111 -2.08 -3.16 10.09
C ALA A 111 -3.19 -2.60 11.00
N VAL A 112 -4.31 -3.32 11.15
CA VAL A 112 -5.52 -2.83 11.86
C VAL A 112 -5.21 -2.34 13.27
N PRO A 113 -4.50 -3.08 14.15
CA PRO A 113 -4.22 -2.61 15.51
C PRO A 113 -3.45 -1.28 15.53
N HIS A 114 -2.44 -1.13 14.67
CA HIS A 114 -1.63 0.08 14.59
C HIS A 114 -2.42 1.29 14.08
N VAL A 115 -3.32 1.09 13.12
CA VAL A 115 -4.20 2.15 12.63
C VAL A 115 -5.18 2.60 13.73
N LEU A 116 -5.76 1.65 14.47
CA LEU A 116 -6.67 1.95 15.58
C LEU A 116 -5.94 2.70 16.70
N PHE A 117 -4.79 2.20 17.16
CA PHE A 117 -4.00 2.87 18.20
C PHE A 117 -3.56 4.26 17.79
N LYS A 118 -3.11 4.44 16.54
CA LYS A 118 -2.76 5.75 16.00
C LYS A 118 -3.95 6.71 16.02
N ARG A 119 -5.13 6.27 15.58
CA ARG A 119 -6.35 7.10 15.55
C ARG A 119 -6.75 7.55 16.96
N PHE A 120 -6.75 6.63 17.94
CA PHE A 120 -7.05 6.98 19.32
C PHE A 120 -6.00 7.92 19.91
N ALA A 121 -4.71 7.66 19.69
CA ALA A 121 -3.63 8.51 20.17
C ALA A 121 -3.72 9.93 19.60
N GLN A 122 -4.07 10.09 18.32
CA GLN A 122 -4.31 11.39 17.70
C GLN A 122 -5.49 12.14 18.32
N SER A 123 -6.58 11.44 18.63
CA SER A 123 -7.74 12.03 19.32
C SER A 123 -7.37 12.54 20.70
N CYS A 124 -6.73 11.71 21.53
CA CYS A 124 -6.31 12.10 22.88
C CYS A 124 -5.27 13.23 22.85
N TRP A 125 -4.38 13.24 21.87
CA TRP A 125 -3.41 14.31 21.73
C TRP A 125 -4.08 15.62 21.30
N SER A 126 -5.13 15.58 20.48
CA SER A 126 -5.93 16.76 20.14
C SER A 126 -6.62 17.34 21.37
N GLU A 127 -7.24 16.51 22.19
CA GLU A 127 -7.88 16.93 23.46
C GLU A 127 -6.86 17.53 24.43
N LEU A 128 -5.67 16.92 24.53
CA LEU A 128 -4.57 17.48 25.31
C LEU A 128 -4.16 18.86 24.80
N CYS A 129 -4.00 19.02 23.49
CA CYS A 129 -3.65 20.29 22.87
C CYS A 129 -4.73 21.36 23.08
N GLU A 130 -6.00 20.97 23.18
CA GLU A 130 -7.10 21.90 23.51
C GLU A 130 -7.00 22.40 24.95
N ILE A 131 -6.77 21.50 25.91
CA ILE A 131 -6.67 21.84 27.34
C ILE A 131 -5.39 22.65 27.65
N TYR A 132 -4.26 22.24 27.11
CA TYR A 132 -2.95 22.84 27.41
C TYR A 132 -2.56 23.97 26.45
N GLY A 133 -3.19 24.07 25.28
CA GLY A 133 -2.90 25.11 24.29
C GLY A 133 -3.33 26.51 24.74
N ILE A 134 -4.38 26.60 25.56
CA ILE A 134 -4.84 27.85 26.16
C ILE A 134 -5.14 27.59 27.65
N PRO A 135 -4.16 27.71 28.54
CA PRO A 135 -4.36 27.40 29.95
C PRO A 135 -5.40 28.34 30.58
N PRO A 136 -6.31 27.83 31.43
CA PRO A 136 -7.26 28.66 32.14
C PRO A 136 -6.56 29.60 33.11
N ARG A 137 -7.12 30.80 33.27
CA ARG A 137 -6.59 31.85 34.16
C ARG A 137 -7.35 31.85 35.48
N VAL A 138 -6.63 32.02 36.59
CA VAL A 138 -7.24 32.04 37.92
C VAL A 138 -6.86 33.34 38.61
N MET A 139 -7.85 34.09 39.11
CA MET A 139 -7.64 35.25 39.98
C MET A 139 -8.21 34.96 41.36
N LYS A 140 -7.36 35.15 42.36
CA LYS A 140 -7.78 35.11 43.76
C LYS A 140 -8.22 36.50 44.18
N THR A 141 -9.42 36.60 44.74
CA THR A 141 -9.95 37.85 45.28
C THR A 141 -10.95 37.55 46.38
N ASN A 142 -11.18 38.49 47.29
CA ASN A 142 -12.23 38.34 48.29
C ASN A 142 -13.60 38.36 47.60
N THR A 143 -14.24 37.19 47.53
CA THR A 143 -15.54 37.01 46.87
C THR A 143 -16.70 37.63 47.65
N ASN A 144 -16.49 37.98 48.92
CA ASN A 144 -17.50 38.65 49.74
C ASN A 144 -17.62 40.15 49.44
N ASP A 145 -16.67 40.76 48.70
CA ASP A 145 -16.74 42.16 48.26
C ASP A 145 -17.20 42.25 46.79
N PRO A 146 -18.45 42.69 46.51
CA PRO A 146 -18.97 42.79 45.16
C PRO A 146 -18.19 43.73 44.24
N VAL A 147 -17.51 44.75 44.79
CA VAL A 147 -16.71 45.71 44.01
C VAL A 147 -15.44 45.04 43.49
N MET A 148 -14.80 44.20 44.33
CA MET A 148 -13.59 43.47 43.97
C MET A 148 -13.88 42.37 42.94
N VAL A 149 -15.00 41.65 43.09
CA VAL A 149 -15.45 40.65 42.10
C VAL A 149 -15.73 41.29 40.75
N LYS A 150 -16.44 42.43 40.71
CA LYS A 150 -16.76 43.13 39.46
C LYS A 150 -15.51 43.68 38.76
N ARG A 151 -14.51 44.14 39.52
CA ARG A 151 -13.20 44.55 38.98
C ARG A 151 -12.43 43.36 38.42
N ALA A 152 -12.39 42.24 39.15
CA ALA A 152 -11.75 41.01 38.72
C ALA A 152 -12.37 40.46 37.43
N GLU A 153 -13.71 40.49 37.33
CA GLU A 153 -14.45 40.10 36.13
C GLU A 153 -14.09 40.99 34.93
N GLN A 154 -14.08 42.32 35.10
CA GLN A 154 -13.71 43.26 34.04
C GLN A 154 -12.27 43.01 33.55
N MET A 155 -11.32 42.83 34.48
CA MET A 155 -9.92 42.54 34.15
C MET A 155 -9.77 41.22 33.38
N MET A 156 -10.52 40.18 33.76
CA MET A 156 -10.48 38.88 33.08
C MET A 156 -11.11 38.91 31.69
N ARG A 157 -12.21 39.67 31.50
CA ARG A 157 -12.84 39.89 30.20
C ARG A 157 -11.93 40.67 29.24
N ASP A 158 -11.26 41.72 29.74
CA ASP A 158 -10.40 42.58 28.93
C ASP A 158 -9.08 41.88 28.54
N MET A 159 -8.59 40.94 29.36
CA MET A 159 -7.34 40.21 29.10
C MET A 159 -7.46 39.12 28.02
N GLY A 160 -8.64 38.80 27.48
CA GLY A 160 -8.80 37.92 26.31
C GLY A 160 -9.72 36.70 26.50
N ALA A 161 -9.69 35.78 25.53
CA ALA A 161 -10.70 34.73 25.32
C ALA A 161 -10.48 33.41 26.08
N ALA A 162 -9.38 33.24 26.79
CA ALA A 162 -9.12 32.03 27.58
C ALA A 162 -10.16 31.89 28.73
N ALA A 163 -10.54 30.64 29.05
CA ALA A 163 -11.38 30.37 30.22
C ALA A 163 -10.76 30.98 31.50
N TRP A 164 -11.59 31.51 32.39
CA TRP A 164 -11.13 32.16 33.60
C TRP A 164 -12.01 31.80 34.80
N PHE A 165 -11.40 31.78 35.98
CA PHE A 165 -12.05 31.49 37.24
C PHE A 165 -11.70 32.56 38.28
N ILE A 166 -12.69 33.01 39.04
CA ILE A 166 -12.50 33.85 40.22
C ILE A 166 -12.71 32.95 41.43
N ILE A 167 -11.71 32.86 42.30
CA ILE A 167 -11.72 31.97 43.47
C ILE A 167 -11.50 32.83 44.70
N ASP A 168 -12.17 32.49 45.80
CA ASP A 168 -11.95 33.18 47.06
C ASP A 168 -10.51 32.99 47.57
N GLU A 169 -10.01 33.94 48.37
CA GLU A 169 -8.67 33.83 48.96
C GLU A 169 -8.55 32.62 49.91
N SER A 170 -9.65 32.25 50.56
CA SER A 170 -9.71 31.12 51.49
C SER A 170 -9.83 29.75 50.78
N GLU A 171 -10.23 29.73 49.51
CA GLU A 171 -10.44 28.52 48.74
C GLU A 171 -9.25 28.25 47.80
N LYS A 172 -8.85 26.98 47.72
CA LYS A 172 -7.82 26.54 46.78
C LYS A 172 -8.41 25.49 45.85
N PHE A 173 -8.38 25.78 44.56
CA PHE A 173 -8.61 24.81 43.51
C PHE A 173 -7.25 24.39 42.95
N GLU A 174 -6.83 23.17 43.25
CA GLU A 174 -5.62 22.57 42.70
C GLU A 174 -6.03 21.34 41.91
N PHE A 175 -5.58 21.25 40.66
CA PHE A 175 -5.66 19.98 39.94
C PHE A 175 -4.76 18.98 40.66
N ALA A 176 -5.27 17.77 40.93
CA ALA A 176 -4.44 16.70 41.45
C ALA A 176 -3.22 16.55 40.52
N THR A 177 -2.01 16.57 41.09
CA THR A 177 -0.75 16.49 40.35
C THR A 177 -0.61 15.09 39.72
N ALA A 178 -1.29 14.88 38.60
CA ALA A 178 -0.92 13.83 37.67
C ALA A 178 0.43 14.22 37.06
N THR A 179 1.34 13.24 36.94
CA THR A 179 2.68 13.41 36.39
C THR A 179 2.64 14.31 35.14
N VAL A 180 3.23 15.51 35.25
CA VAL A 180 3.25 16.51 34.17
C VAL A 180 3.98 15.90 32.97
N THR A 181 3.21 15.38 32.03
CA THR A 181 3.73 14.75 30.82
C THR A 181 3.33 15.63 29.66
N ASN A 182 4.31 16.11 28.89
CA ASN A 182 4.15 17.13 27.83
C ASN A 182 3.46 16.60 26.54
N GLY A 183 2.64 15.54 26.66
CA GLY A 183 2.04 14.85 25.52
C GLY A 183 2.99 13.97 24.70
N ASP A 184 4.28 13.90 25.07
CA ASP A 184 5.30 13.11 24.35
C ASP A 184 4.96 11.61 24.25
N VAL A 185 4.20 11.08 25.19
CA VAL A 185 3.73 9.68 25.17
C VAL A 185 2.87 9.40 23.95
N TYR A 186 1.99 10.33 23.57
CA TYR A 186 1.16 10.20 22.37
C TYR A 186 2.00 10.28 21.10
N ASN A 187 2.95 11.23 21.05
CA ASN A 187 3.87 11.36 19.92
C ASN A 187 4.71 10.09 19.71
N ASN A 188 5.23 9.51 20.80
CA ASN A 188 6.00 8.28 20.75
C ASN A 188 5.16 7.09 20.27
N LEU A 189 3.91 6.96 20.74
CA LEU A 189 3.00 5.91 20.28
C LEU A 189 2.63 6.07 18.79
N ILE A 190 2.36 7.30 18.34
CA ILE A 190 2.08 7.58 16.92
C ILE A 190 3.30 7.24 16.06
N ARG A 191 4.51 7.59 16.51
CA ARG A 191 5.75 7.26 15.80
C ARG A 191 5.96 5.75 15.71
N LEU A 192 5.72 5.01 16.80
CA LEU A 192 5.75 3.55 16.78
C LEU A 192 4.78 3.01 15.73
N CYS A 193 3.51 3.44 15.76
CA CYS A 193 2.50 2.97 14.80
C CYS A 193 2.86 3.31 13.34
N ASN A 194 3.40 4.49 13.07
CA ASN A 194 3.86 4.86 11.72
C ASN A 194 5.00 3.96 11.24
N ASN A 195 5.95 3.65 12.12
CA ASN A 195 7.10 2.81 11.80
C ASN A 195 6.66 1.36 11.51
N GLU A 196 5.81 0.78 12.37
CA GLU A 196 5.27 -0.58 12.17
C GLU A 196 4.46 -0.69 10.87
N ILE A 197 3.62 0.30 10.56
CA ILE A 197 2.88 0.34 9.28
C ILE A 197 3.83 0.44 8.08
N SER A 198 4.89 1.25 8.18
CA SER A 198 5.89 1.38 7.10
C SER A 198 6.66 0.09 6.89
N MET A 199 7.09 -0.59 7.97
CA MET A 199 7.78 -1.88 7.88
C MET A 199 6.88 -2.96 7.29
N LEU A 200 5.60 -2.99 7.65
CA LEU A 200 4.65 -3.98 7.18
C LEU A 200 4.40 -3.90 5.66
N ILE A 201 4.37 -2.69 5.10
CA ILE A 201 4.05 -2.46 3.68
C ILE A 201 5.30 -2.42 2.81
N THR A 202 6.33 -1.70 3.26
CA THR A 202 7.51 -1.37 2.46
C THR A 202 8.75 -2.18 2.86
N GLY A 203 8.69 -2.93 3.97
CA GLY A 203 9.84 -3.63 4.56
C GLY A 203 10.82 -2.71 5.31
N ALA A 204 10.77 -1.40 5.06
CA ALA A 204 11.68 -0.42 5.65
C ALA A 204 10.95 0.85 6.12
N ILE A 205 11.58 1.58 7.06
CA ILE A 205 11.14 2.90 7.51
C ILE A 205 11.83 3.95 6.63
N ILE A 206 11.19 4.35 5.54
CA ILE A 206 11.78 5.28 4.56
C ILE A 206 11.42 6.72 4.93
N GLY A 207 12.45 7.56 5.13
CA GLY A 207 12.30 9.02 5.25
C GLY A 207 11.58 9.55 6.50
N GLN A 208 11.01 8.69 7.36
CA GLN A 208 10.30 9.10 8.59
C GLN A 208 11.26 9.53 9.73
N ASP A 209 12.53 9.12 9.68
CA ASP A 209 13.57 9.57 10.62
C ASP A 209 14.50 10.60 9.98
N THR A 210 13.95 11.77 9.63
CA THR A 210 14.71 12.87 9.00
C THR A 210 15.74 13.49 9.95
N LYS A 211 15.70 13.16 11.24
CA LYS A 211 16.62 13.71 12.26
C LYS A 211 17.95 12.94 12.35
N ASN A 212 17.94 11.64 11.99
CA ASN A 212 19.13 10.77 11.96
C ASN A 212 19.32 10.03 10.61
N GLY A 213 18.68 10.54 9.55
CA GLY A 213 18.78 9.98 8.20
C GLY A 213 20.19 10.13 7.64
N SER A 214 20.82 9.00 7.31
CA SER A 214 22.07 8.97 6.55
C SER A 214 21.74 8.45 5.17
N ARG A 215 22.39 9.02 4.13
CA ARG A 215 22.22 8.59 2.73
C ARG A 215 22.35 7.08 2.58
N ALA A 216 23.27 6.44 3.32
CA ALA A 216 23.47 4.99 3.29
C ALA A 216 22.26 4.20 3.82
N LYS A 217 21.51 4.74 4.80
CA LYS A 217 20.29 4.09 5.31
C LYS A 217 19.13 4.21 4.33
N ASP A 218 19.01 5.35 3.67
CA ASP A 218 17.98 5.55 2.66
C ASP A 218 18.25 4.67 1.43
N GLU A 219 19.52 4.51 1.03
CA GLU A 219 19.94 3.61 -0.05
C GLU A 219 19.64 2.15 0.29
N SER A 220 20.01 1.66 1.48
CA SER A 220 19.68 0.29 1.90
C SER A 220 18.16 0.04 1.96
N SER A 221 17.39 1.06 2.32
CA SER A 221 15.92 0.97 2.36
C SER A 221 15.31 0.94 0.96
N GLN A 222 15.90 1.67 0.01
CA GLN A 222 15.52 1.60 -1.40
C GLN A 222 15.84 0.24 -2.02
N GLU A 223 16.99 -0.37 -1.69
CA GLU A 223 17.33 -1.72 -2.12
C GLU A 223 16.33 -2.78 -1.61
N MET A 224 15.90 -2.65 -0.36
CA MET A 224 14.87 -3.53 0.21
C MET A 224 13.53 -3.36 -0.50
N LEU A 225 13.13 -2.11 -0.79
CA LEU A 225 11.93 -1.81 -1.56
C LEU A 225 12.02 -2.39 -2.98
N GLN A 226 13.17 -2.27 -3.64
CA GLN A 226 13.39 -2.86 -4.96
C GLN A 226 13.28 -4.38 -4.93
N THR A 227 13.81 -5.03 -3.89
CA THR A 227 13.68 -6.48 -3.69
C THR A 227 12.21 -6.90 -3.55
N LEU A 228 11.40 -6.10 -2.83
CA LEU A 228 9.96 -6.34 -2.70
C LEU A 228 9.26 -6.20 -4.06
N VAL A 229 9.59 -5.16 -4.82
CA VAL A 229 9.06 -4.95 -6.19
C VAL A 229 9.41 -6.14 -7.08
N ASP A 230 10.66 -6.63 -7.04
CA ASP A 230 11.09 -7.77 -7.85
C ASP A 230 10.34 -9.06 -7.46
N SER A 231 10.04 -9.24 -6.18
CA SER A 231 9.18 -10.32 -5.68
C SER A 231 7.75 -10.20 -6.21
N ASP A 232 7.17 -8.99 -6.19
CA ASP A 232 5.82 -8.72 -6.68
C ASP A 232 5.72 -8.92 -8.20
N LEU A 233 6.74 -8.52 -8.97
CA LEU A 233 6.82 -8.80 -10.40
C LEU A 233 6.88 -10.30 -10.68
N SER A 234 7.65 -11.05 -9.87
CA SER A 234 7.73 -12.51 -9.97
C SER A 234 6.39 -13.18 -9.66
N LEU A 235 5.63 -12.65 -8.69
CA LEU A 235 4.28 -13.13 -8.36
C LEU A 235 3.31 -12.94 -9.53
N ILE A 236 3.31 -11.74 -10.14
CA ILE A 236 2.51 -11.46 -11.32
C ILE A 236 2.91 -12.41 -12.45
N GLU A 237 4.20 -12.61 -12.69
CA GLU A 237 4.69 -13.53 -13.72
C GLU A 237 4.17 -14.96 -13.54
N GLN A 238 4.20 -15.47 -12.30
CA GLN A 238 3.70 -16.80 -11.97
C GLN A 238 2.19 -16.93 -12.23
N TYR A 239 1.37 -15.98 -11.76
CA TYR A 239 -0.08 -16.03 -11.94
C TYR A 239 -0.50 -15.87 -13.41
N TRP A 240 0.19 -15.01 -14.16
CA TRP A 240 -0.08 -14.86 -15.59
C TRP A 240 0.16 -16.16 -16.36
N ASN A 241 1.29 -16.82 -16.10
CA ASN A 241 1.65 -18.04 -16.80
C ASN A 241 0.84 -19.27 -16.35
N SER A 242 0.46 -19.33 -15.08
CA SER A 242 -0.23 -20.50 -14.51
C SER A 242 -1.75 -20.46 -14.66
N VAL A 243 -2.37 -19.29 -14.60
CA VAL A 243 -3.84 -19.17 -14.54
C VAL A 243 -4.40 -18.26 -15.64
N VAL A 244 -3.84 -17.04 -15.81
CA VAL A 244 -4.45 -16.04 -16.70
C VAL A 244 -4.29 -16.38 -18.17
N ILE A 245 -3.08 -16.70 -18.64
CA ILE A 245 -2.85 -17.06 -20.06
C ILE A 245 -3.67 -18.30 -20.44
N PRO A 246 -3.65 -19.41 -19.68
CA PRO A 246 -4.51 -20.56 -19.99
C PRO A 246 -6.00 -20.21 -20.10
N ALA A 247 -6.51 -19.38 -19.19
CA ALA A 247 -7.90 -18.92 -19.23
C ALA A 247 -8.20 -18.09 -20.49
N LEU A 248 -7.32 -17.14 -20.84
CA LEU A 248 -7.49 -16.31 -22.03
C LEU A 248 -7.38 -17.09 -23.34
N VAL A 249 -6.54 -18.14 -23.38
CA VAL A 249 -6.45 -19.07 -24.51
C VAL A 249 -7.75 -19.87 -24.65
N ASN A 250 -8.31 -20.35 -23.54
CA ASN A 250 -9.57 -21.08 -23.54
C ASN A 250 -10.77 -20.21 -23.94
N ILE A 251 -10.78 -18.92 -23.57
CA ILE A 251 -11.79 -17.95 -24.01
C ILE A 251 -11.60 -17.57 -25.50
N GLY A 252 -10.39 -17.74 -26.04
CA GLY A 252 -10.04 -17.39 -27.42
C GLY A 252 -9.59 -15.94 -27.61
N VAL A 253 -9.24 -15.24 -26.54
CA VAL A 253 -8.70 -13.86 -26.56
C VAL A 253 -7.27 -13.86 -27.10
N ILE A 254 -6.49 -14.88 -26.73
CA ILE A 254 -5.10 -15.05 -27.14
C ILE A 254 -4.97 -16.39 -27.86
N SER A 255 -4.24 -16.41 -28.97
CA SER A 255 -3.96 -17.63 -29.72
C SER A 255 -2.48 -17.98 -29.68
N GLY A 256 -2.15 -19.20 -29.21
CA GLY A 256 -0.79 -19.77 -29.25
C GLY A 256 -0.09 -19.85 -27.88
N GLU A 257 1.13 -20.41 -27.88
CA GLU A 257 1.94 -20.62 -26.66
C GLU A 257 2.65 -19.33 -26.23
N VAL A 258 1.90 -18.45 -25.54
CA VAL A 258 2.40 -17.21 -24.96
C VAL A 258 2.90 -17.45 -23.54
N ILE A 259 3.99 -16.79 -23.18
CA ILE A 259 4.59 -16.70 -21.86
C ILE A 259 4.74 -15.23 -21.52
N PHE A 260 4.26 -14.83 -20.36
CA PHE A 260 4.49 -13.51 -19.82
C PHE A 260 5.79 -13.49 -19.02
N ALA A 261 6.62 -12.45 -19.21
CA ALA A 261 7.83 -12.26 -18.42
C ALA A 261 8.19 -10.78 -18.29
N TYR A 262 8.75 -10.41 -17.14
CA TYR A 262 9.28 -9.05 -16.98
C TYR A 262 10.73 -8.95 -17.46
N ASP A 263 11.06 -7.80 -18.07
CA ASP A 263 12.46 -7.46 -18.31
C ASP A 263 13.07 -7.11 -16.94
N LYS A 264 13.95 -7.97 -16.45
CA LYS A 264 14.65 -7.70 -15.18
C LYS A 264 15.39 -6.38 -15.32
N SER A 265 15.19 -5.47 -14.37
CA SER A 265 15.94 -4.21 -14.35
C SER A 265 17.40 -4.51 -14.04
N GLU A 266 18.18 -4.70 -15.09
CA GLU A 266 19.61 -4.89 -15.00
C GLU A 266 20.27 -3.52 -14.83
N ASN A 267 21.23 -3.42 -13.91
CA ASN A 267 22.07 -2.23 -13.80
C ASN A 267 22.95 -2.15 -15.06
N LEU A 268 22.57 -1.29 -16.01
CA LEU A 268 23.26 -1.17 -17.29
C LEU A 268 24.76 -0.87 -17.12
N GLN A 269 25.14 -0.20 -16.03
CA GLN A 269 26.53 0.17 -15.78
C GLN A 269 27.36 -1.05 -15.34
N GLU A 270 26.84 -1.85 -14.42
CA GLU A 270 27.49 -3.11 -14.01
C GLU A 270 27.52 -4.11 -15.19
N LEU A 271 26.45 -4.15 -15.98
CA LEU A 271 26.35 -5.02 -17.14
C LEU A 271 27.33 -4.61 -18.24
N TRP A 272 27.56 -3.30 -18.40
CA TRP A 272 28.60 -2.74 -19.26
C TRP A 272 30.02 -3.06 -18.75
N GLU A 273 30.28 -2.95 -17.46
CA GLU A 273 31.58 -3.30 -16.85
C GLU A 273 31.88 -4.79 -17.04
N ARG A 274 30.92 -5.67 -16.72
CA ARG A 274 31.02 -7.11 -16.97
C ARG A 274 31.19 -7.44 -18.46
N ALA A 275 30.51 -6.73 -19.35
CA ALA A 275 30.67 -6.89 -20.79
C ALA A 275 32.05 -6.46 -21.28
N LYS A 276 32.59 -5.35 -20.76
CA LYS A 276 33.94 -4.87 -21.05
C LYS A 276 35.02 -5.83 -20.56
N ASP A 277 34.84 -6.38 -19.35
CA ASP A 277 35.74 -7.38 -18.79
C ASP A 277 35.67 -8.69 -19.59
N ALA A 278 34.47 -9.15 -19.96
CA ALA A 278 34.26 -10.32 -20.81
C ALA A 278 34.95 -10.18 -22.19
N ASN A 279 34.85 -9.01 -22.82
CA ASN A 279 35.52 -8.71 -24.09
C ASN A 279 37.05 -8.62 -23.98
N SER A 280 37.58 -8.46 -22.75
CA SER A 280 39.01 -8.45 -22.48
C SER A 280 39.61 -9.86 -22.39
N PHE A 281 38.78 -10.90 -22.24
CA PHE A 281 39.21 -12.29 -22.33
C PHE A 281 39.30 -12.73 -23.80
N LYS A 282 40.49 -13.20 -24.21
CA LYS A 282 40.87 -13.51 -25.62
C LYS A 282 39.93 -14.45 -26.41
N ASN A 283 38.97 -15.12 -25.78
CA ASN A 283 38.11 -16.13 -26.39
C ASN A 283 36.61 -15.82 -26.36
N MET A 284 36.16 -14.68 -25.80
CA MET A 284 34.75 -14.27 -25.85
C MET A 284 34.63 -12.99 -26.68
N LYS A 285 34.13 -13.11 -27.92
CA LYS A 285 33.71 -11.96 -28.71
C LYS A 285 32.28 -11.63 -28.34
N LEU A 286 32.04 -10.42 -27.83
CA LEU A 286 30.67 -9.94 -27.63
C LEU A 286 29.98 -9.77 -28.98
N ASP A 287 28.73 -10.21 -29.08
CA ASP A 287 27.90 -9.99 -30.27
C ASP A 287 27.58 -8.48 -30.41
N PRO A 288 28.02 -7.81 -31.50
CA PRO A 288 27.76 -6.40 -31.73
C PRO A 288 26.27 -6.05 -31.82
N ASN A 289 25.41 -6.99 -32.21
CA ASN A 289 23.97 -6.76 -32.30
C ASN A 289 23.32 -6.72 -30.90
N TRP A 290 23.73 -7.60 -29.99
CA TRP A 290 23.29 -7.58 -28.60
C TRP A 290 23.66 -6.28 -27.89
N VAL A 291 24.87 -5.76 -28.13
CA VAL A 291 25.35 -4.49 -27.56
C VAL A 291 24.52 -3.30 -28.05
N LYS A 292 24.23 -3.24 -29.35
CA LYS A 292 23.40 -2.16 -29.92
C LYS A 292 21.96 -2.21 -29.40
N GLU A 293 21.40 -3.40 -29.22
CA GLU A 293 19.99 -3.57 -28.83
C GLU A 293 19.75 -3.36 -27.33
N LYS A 294 20.68 -3.80 -26.47
CA LYS A 294 20.53 -3.69 -25.00
C LYS A 294 21.07 -2.39 -24.40
N LEU A 295 22.12 -1.78 -24.96
CA LEU A 295 22.77 -0.61 -24.36
C LEU A 295 22.38 0.72 -25.04
N VAL A 296 21.52 0.70 -26.06
CA VAL A 296 21.07 1.88 -26.82
C VAL A 296 22.24 2.81 -27.14
N LEU A 297 23.28 2.26 -27.78
CA LEU A 297 24.36 3.08 -28.30
C LEU A 297 23.82 3.88 -29.49
N LYS A 298 23.59 5.17 -29.27
CA LYS A 298 23.49 6.15 -30.35
C LYS A 298 24.83 6.28 -31.07
#